data_AF-B4YIG9-F1
#
_entry.id   AF-B4YIG9-F1
#
_cell.length_a   1.000
_cell.length_b   1.000
_cell.length_c   1.000
_cell.angle_alpha   90.00
_cell.angle_beta   90.00
_cell.angle_gamma   90.00
#
_symmetry.space_group_name_H-M   'P 1'
#
loop_
_entity.id
_entity.type
_entity.pdbx_description
1 polymer ?
#
loop_
_entity_poly.entity_id
_entity_poly.type
_entity_poly.pdbx_seq_one_letter_code
_entity_poly.pdbx_strand_id
1 'polypeptide(L)' 'LAQIEPQQDVTLVNSFTDRDARRVTLRLRIDTPIEVDYYRQGGILPFVLRQLLVGA' A
#
# COMPACT_ATOMS: atom_id res chain seq x y z
N LEU A 1 5.60 -4.69 -10.14
CA LEU A 1 4.46 -4.49 -9.21
C LEU A 1 3.44 -3.66 -9.97
N ALA A 2 2.16 -4.04 -9.98
CA ALA A 2 1.10 -3.23 -10.60
C ALA A 2 1.13 -1.78 -10.07
N GLN A 3 0.70 -0.80 -10.87
CA GLN A 3 0.62 0.58 -10.39
C GLN A 3 -0.37 0.65 -9.21
N ILE A 4 0.09 1.19 -8.09
CA ILE A 4 -0.77 1.50 -6.95
C ILE A 4 -1.31 2.91 -7.17
N GLU A 5 -2.60 2.99 -7.42
CA GLU A 5 -3.38 4.23 -7.40
C GLU A 5 -3.95 4.45 -5.99
N PRO A 6 -4.00 5.70 -5.51
CA PRO A 6 -4.71 6.04 -4.29
C PRO A 6 -6.12 5.50 -4.39
N GLN A 7 -6.64 5.04 -3.26
CA GLN A 7 -8.07 4.87 -3.12
C GLN A 7 -8.69 3.81 -4.07
N GLN A 8 -7.88 2.99 -4.74
CA GLN A 8 -8.41 1.93 -5.62
C GLN A 8 -9.11 0.81 -4.84
N ASP A 9 -9.94 0.05 -5.54
CA ASP A 9 -10.49 -1.19 -5.03
C ASP A 9 -9.46 -2.31 -5.12
N VAL A 10 -9.34 -3.10 -4.04
CA VAL A 10 -8.45 -4.26 -3.96
C VAL A 10 -9.26 -5.49 -3.54
N THR A 11 -8.80 -6.68 -3.95
CA THR A 11 -9.45 -7.93 -3.56
C THR A 11 -8.69 -8.57 -2.40
N LEU A 12 -9.34 -8.69 -1.23
CA LEU A 12 -8.91 -9.61 -0.19
C LEU A 12 -9.24 -11.03 -0.63
N VAL A 13 -8.22 -11.87 -0.74
CA VAL A 13 -8.38 -13.31 -0.98
C VAL A 13 -8.12 -14.02 0.35
N ASN A 14 -9.16 -14.64 0.90
CA ASN A 14 -9.06 -15.39 2.14
C ASN A 14 -8.74 -16.86 1.84
N SER A 15 -7.57 -17.35 2.24
CA SER A 15 -7.12 -18.72 1.98
C SER A 15 -7.40 -19.67 3.17
N PHE A 16 -8.68 -19.87 3.54
CA PHE A 16 -9.04 -20.99 4.42
C PHE A 16 -9.10 -22.28 3.60
N THR A 17 -8.09 -23.15 3.79
CA THR A 17 -8.00 -24.54 3.26
C THR A 17 -8.65 -24.73 1.88
N ASP A 18 -8.11 -24.17 0.80
CA ASP A 18 -8.40 -24.34 -0.66
C ASP A 18 -9.85 -24.38 -1.18
N ARG A 19 -10.83 -24.81 -0.40
CA ARG A 19 -12.20 -25.13 -0.78
C ARG A 19 -13.15 -23.96 -0.61
N ASP A 20 -12.74 -22.89 0.07
CA ASP A 20 -13.61 -21.73 0.29
C ASP A 20 -12.83 -20.40 0.25
N ALA A 21 -12.15 -20.16 -0.88
CA ALA A 21 -11.44 -18.92 -1.11
C ALA A 21 -12.41 -17.74 -1.28
N ARG A 22 -12.82 -17.13 -0.17
CA ARG A 22 -13.70 -15.96 -0.19
C ARG A 22 -12.95 -14.75 -0.72
N ARG A 23 -13.50 -14.13 -1.76
CA ARG A 23 -13.05 -12.84 -2.30
C ARG A 23 -13.92 -11.72 -1.74
N VAL A 24 -13.29 -10.68 -1.20
CA VAL A 24 -13.98 -9.50 -0.68
C VAL A 24 -13.32 -8.26 -1.27
N THR A 25 -14.12 -7.38 -1.88
CA THR A 25 -13.66 -6.06 -2.33
C THR A 25 -13.43 -5.16 -1.12
N LEU A 26 -12.26 -4.57 -1.02
CA LEU A 26 -11.88 -3.60 0.00
C LEU A 26 -11.42 -2.32 -0.67
N ARG A 27 -11.54 -1.22 0.06
CA ARG A 27 -11.02 0.08 -0.35
C ARG A 27 -9.59 0.26 0.14
N LEU A 28 -8.65 0.54 -0.76
CA LEU A 28 -7.26 0.87 -0.38
C LEU A 28 -7.23 2.20 0.38
N ARG A 29 -6.60 2.21 1.57
CA ARG A 29 -6.44 3.40 2.43
C ARG A 29 -5.11 4.12 2.24
N ILE A 30 -4.62 4.09 1.00
CA ILE A 30 -3.68 5.10 0.50
C ILE A 30 -4.59 6.19 -0.06
N ASP A 31 -4.83 7.22 0.75
CA ASP A 31 -5.76 8.31 0.51
C ASP A 31 -5.20 9.36 -0.47
N THR A 32 -3.88 9.52 -0.50
CA THR A 32 -3.20 10.56 -1.31
C THR A 32 -2.07 10.00 -2.19
N PRO A 33 -1.70 10.68 -3.30
CA PRO A 33 -0.58 10.25 -4.13
C PRO A 33 0.75 10.10 -3.38
N ILE A 34 1.05 10.99 -2.43
CA ILE A 34 2.31 10.96 -1.67
C ILE A 34 2.43 9.73 -0.76
N GLU A 35 1.30 9.17 -0.29
CA GLU A 35 1.31 7.94 0.51
C GLU A 35 1.73 6.72 -0.29
N VAL A 36 1.57 6.74 -1.62
CA VAL A 36 2.11 5.68 -2.50
C VAL A 36 3.63 5.68 -2.43
N ASP A 37 4.25 6.87 -2.39
CA ASP A 37 5.69 6.99 -2.27
C ASP A 37 6.14 6.55 -0.87
N TYR A 38 5.43 6.94 0.19
CA TYR A 38 5.69 6.43 1.53
C TYR A 38 5.64 4.91 1.57
N TYR A 39 4.59 4.29 1.03
CA TYR A 39 4.44 2.83 0.97
C TYR A 39 5.62 2.15 0.26
N ARG A 40 5.98 2.63 -0.94
CA ARG A 40 7.12 2.11 -1.72
C ARG A 40 8.45 2.25 -0.99
N GLN A 41 8.54 3.22 -0.10
CA GLN A 41 9.72 3.58 0.65
C GLN A 41 9.79 2.97 2.06
N GLY A 42 8.87 2.05 2.39
CA GLY A 42 8.85 1.35 3.68
C GLY A 42 8.16 2.13 4.80
N GLY A 43 7.38 3.15 4.47
CA GLY A 43 6.60 3.99 5.39
C GLY A 43 7.02 5.46 5.38
N ILE A 44 6.21 6.30 6.04
CA ILE A 44 6.44 7.74 6.14
C ILE A 44 7.76 8.06 6.85
N LEU A 45 8.10 7.35 7.93
CA LEU A 45 9.29 7.65 8.72
C LEU A 45 10.59 7.36 7.93
N PRO A 46 10.78 6.19 7.30
CA PRO A 46 11.94 5.97 6.44
C PRO A 46 12.04 6.95 5.27
N PHE A 47 10.91 7.34 4.67
CA PHE A 47 10.85 8.33 3.59
C PHE A 47 11.42 9.68 4.05
N VAL A 48 10.89 10.23 5.15
CA VAL A 48 11.30 11.54 5.67
C VAL A 48 12.75 11.53 6.15
N LEU A 49 13.17 10.48 6.86
CA LEU A 49 14.55 10.39 7.35
C LEU A 49 15.58 10.43 6.22
N ARG A 50 15.31 9.75 5.09
CA ARG A 50 16.20 9.83 3.92
C ARG A 50 16.24 11.22 3.31
N GLN A 51 15.11 11.92 3.23
CA GLN A 51 15.11 13.31 2.73
C GLN A 51 15.94 14.23 3.61
N LEU A 52 15.86 14.06 4.94
CA LEU A 52 16.66 14.85 5.88
C LEU A 52 18.17 14.56 5.76
N LEU A 53 18.56 13.29 5.51
CA LEU A 53 19.96 12.91 5.32
C LEU A 53 20.54 13.41 3.99
N VAL A 54 19.71 13.59 2.95
CA VAL A 54 20.13 14.14 1.65
C VAL A 54 20.14 15.67 1.66
N GLY A 55 19.37 16.30 2.55
CA GLY A 55 19.35 17.75 2.75
C GLY A 55 20.37 18.29 3.76
N ALA A 56 21.20 17.42 4.33
CA ALA A 56 22.31 17.75 5.24
C ALA A 56 23.66 17.77 4.49
#